data_AF-A0A836BQG6-F1
#
_entry.id   AF-A0A836BQG6-F1
#
_cell.length_a   1.000
_cell.length_b   1.000
_cell.length_c   1.000
_cell.angle_alpha   90.00
_cell.angle_beta   90.00
_cell.angle_gamma   90.00
#
_symmetry.space_group_name_H-M   'P 1'
#
loop_
_entity.id
_entity.type
_entity.pdbx_description
1 polymer ?
#
loop_
_entity_poly.entity_id
_entity_poly.type
_entity_poly.pdbx_seq_one_letter_code
_entity_poly.pdbx_strand_id
1 'polypeptide(L)'
;MSGARCWRRGRAHRRHGPPASIPLCPLLLAVLAALAHLTAEGAAASATAAAPEGPRLDKKKLPKGRCLVLKRVCVHQDVLVTHDPAFAFANPHREALPELPEVEHWNFPVPLDANADALKGSMPPHRLHLRPASSAEPTPALAHPAFSNATLPVVFACEFPYNMGEFFLRTVQDLEALQLDDRVTLVVQLPLGLGLAPFHRFLTLPYSRFPAIASWELGSPGCADPGGAGGGGGAERPVPWSPEPSQPHCFERLVLCRRSGKDGHDAKRMAASAARVVGALLQARLIPPSPISWGGGGSSSGGSSGGGDAGEGEGEGEEGAQGGEGAGEGEGFDAGPDPRDNTTLRVLIETRHGPVRNIKNVQELLDACRELDGKGFSAGPFRRLACAATSFSAGAAPSASSGEASPSPSGGAGGGGQFLSNVAAVRGAHVLAVLHGAGATNSWFMRQESSALIEIRPCRFGSHYAPWPDKYVARQHEENGDAIRFFAYNVEDPGQCMPGDYQAGLHNHSLDASRIKTDLAVLSRDQHLALAPAAFLEFVRHVGGLVMDLESYRRVRDKGRLHGYALGPREVLYGPLGVRDPVLHAQGHPGDVVRGR
;
A
#
# COMPACT_ATOMS: atom_id res chain seq x y z
N MET A 1 -32.23 20.81 -13.72
CA MET A 1 -32.43 20.06 -14.97
C MET A 1 -31.55 20.70 -16.04
N SER A 2 -30.35 20.14 -16.23
CA SER A 2 -29.34 20.70 -17.15
C SER A 2 -28.73 19.53 -17.89
N GLY A 3 -29.15 19.32 -19.13
CA GLY A 3 -28.75 18.18 -19.95
C GLY A 3 -27.31 18.32 -20.45
N ALA A 4 -26.45 17.37 -20.08
CA ALA A 4 -25.12 17.23 -20.65
C ALA A 4 -25.23 16.64 -22.07
N ARG A 5 -24.73 17.38 -23.07
CA ARG A 5 -24.64 16.92 -24.47
C ARG A 5 -23.35 16.11 -24.63
N CYS A 6 -23.49 14.84 -24.97
CA CYS A 6 -22.38 13.99 -25.36
C CYS A 6 -21.91 14.36 -26.78
N TRP A 7 -20.66 14.79 -26.92
CA TRP A 7 -20.03 15.03 -28.22
C TRP A 7 -19.84 13.70 -28.98
N ARG A 8 -20.58 13.50 -30.08
CA ARG A 8 -20.30 12.44 -31.06
C ARG A 8 -19.24 12.92 -32.06
N ARG A 9 -18.05 12.33 -32.03
CA ARG A 9 -17.11 12.40 -33.16
C ARG A 9 -17.54 11.39 -34.22
N GLY A 10 -17.92 11.87 -35.40
CA GLY A 10 -18.17 11.03 -36.56
C GLY A 10 -16.86 10.47 -37.12
N ARG A 11 -16.75 9.13 -37.22
CA ARG A 11 -15.77 8.47 -38.08
C ARG A 11 -16.43 8.11 -39.41
N ALA A 12 -15.80 8.52 -40.50
CA ALA A 12 -16.18 8.14 -41.85
C ALA A 12 -15.86 6.65 -42.08
N HIS A 13 -16.87 5.86 -42.44
CA HIS A 13 -16.70 4.48 -42.89
C HIS A 13 -16.19 4.47 -44.34
N ARG A 14 -14.97 3.97 -44.56
CA ARG A 14 -14.55 3.45 -45.88
C ARG A 14 -15.16 2.05 -46.06
N ARG A 15 -15.91 1.87 -47.14
CA ARG A 15 -16.44 0.57 -47.58
C ARG A 15 -15.29 -0.22 -48.23
N HIS A 16 -14.84 -1.30 -47.59
CA HIS A 16 -14.07 -2.34 -48.25
C HIS A 16 -15.05 -3.45 -48.68
N GLY A 17 -14.94 -3.89 -49.94
CA GLY A 17 -15.72 -4.97 -50.51
C GLY A 17 -15.45 -6.33 -49.85
N PRO A 18 -16.29 -7.34 -50.10
CA PRO A 18 -16.19 -8.65 -49.46
C PRO A 18 -14.91 -9.38 -49.91
N PRO A 19 -14.14 -10.01 -49.01
CA PRO A 19 -13.05 -10.87 -49.41
C PRO A 19 -13.59 -12.17 -50.00
N ALA A 20 -12.87 -12.68 -51.00
CA ALA A 20 -13.14 -13.97 -51.62
C ALA A 20 -13.06 -15.10 -50.58
N SER A 21 -14.01 -16.03 -50.67
CA SER A 21 -14.11 -17.24 -49.86
C SER A 21 -12.88 -18.13 -50.04
N ILE A 22 -12.05 -18.22 -49.00
CA ILE A 22 -10.93 -19.17 -48.92
C ILE A 22 -11.53 -20.54 -48.52
N PRO A 23 -11.28 -21.63 -49.27
CA PRO A 23 -11.76 -22.95 -48.89
C PRO A 23 -11.03 -23.39 -47.62
N LEU A 24 -11.82 -23.66 -46.57
CA LEU A 24 -11.31 -24.19 -45.30
C LEU A 24 -10.72 -25.58 -45.52
N CYS A 25 -9.49 -25.76 -45.08
CA CYS A 25 -8.75 -27.02 -45.15
C CYS A 25 -9.51 -28.10 -44.35
N PRO A 26 -9.72 -29.33 -44.89
CA PRO A 26 -10.46 -30.40 -44.22
C PRO A 26 -9.88 -30.83 -42.86
N LEU A 27 -8.60 -30.53 -42.59
CA LEU A 27 -7.98 -30.73 -41.28
C LEU A 27 -8.59 -29.83 -40.19
N LEU A 28 -8.98 -28.59 -40.52
CA LEU A 28 -9.56 -27.65 -39.55
C LEU A 28 -10.99 -28.05 -39.17
N LEU A 29 -11.74 -28.62 -40.11
CA LEU A 29 -13.08 -29.17 -39.86
C LEU A 29 -13.03 -30.42 -38.97
N ALA A 30 -12.02 -31.28 -39.14
CA ALA A 30 -11.82 -32.44 -38.26
C ALA A 30 -11.44 -32.04 -36.83
N VAL A 31 -10.60 -31.01 -36.66
CA VAL A 31 -10.23 -30.46 -35.34
C VAL A 31 -11.42 -29.79 -34.65
N LEU A 32 -12.24 -29.04 -35.40
CA LEU A 32 -13.45 -28.42 -34.86
C LEU A 32 -14.52 -29.46 -34.49
N ALA A 33 -14.65 -30.55 -35.26
CA ALA A 33 -15.56 -31.66 -34.93
C ALA A 33 -15.07 -32.46 -33.70
N ALA A 34 -13.77 -32.69 -33.55
CA ALA A 34 -13.19 -33.34 -32.37
C ALA A 34 -13.35 -32.48 -31.10
N LEU A 35 -13.19 -31.15 -31.21
CA LEU A 35 -13.47 -30.21 -30.13
C LEU A 35 -14.96 -30.13 -29.77
N ALA A 36 -15.86 -30.30 -30.75
CA ALA A 36 -17.30 -30.36 -30.51
C ALA A 36 -17.72 -31.68 -29.82
N HIS A 37 -17.03 -32.80 -30.07
CA HIS A 37 -17.29 -34.06 -29.34
C HIS A 37 -16.72 -34.07 -27.92
N LEU A 38 -15.55 -33.47 -27.69
CA LEU A 38 -14.99 -33.31 -26.33
C LEU A 38 -15.83 -32.39 -25.43
N THR A 39 -16.59 -31.47 -26.00
CA THR A 39 -17.53 -30.61 -25.25
C THR A 39 -18.89 -31.26 -24.99
N ALA A 40 -19.30 -32.24 -25.82
CA ALA A 40 -20.59 -32.93 -25.66
C ALA A 40 -20.55 -34.04 -24.60
N GLU A 41 -19.45 -34.78 -24.45
CA GLU A 41 -19.34 -35.85 -23.44
C GLU A 41 -19.04 -35.33 -22.01
N GLY A 42 -18.55 -34.09 -21.87
CA GLY A 42 -18.36 -33.45 -20.57
C GLY A 42 -19.63 -32.82 -19.97
N ALA A 43 -20.69 -32.61 -20.76
CA ALA A 43 -21.90 -31.93 -20.33
C ALA A 43 -22.92 -32.83 -19.62
N ALA A 44 -22.83 -34.16 -19.78
CA ALA A 44 -23.78 -35.11 -19.22
C ALA A 44 -23.41 -35.65 -17.82
N ALA A 45 -22.20 -35.35 -17.31
CA ALA A 45 -21.76 -35.71 -15.96
C ALA A 45 -22.10 -34.63 -14.90
N SER A 46 -23.07 -33.76 -15.16
CA SER A 46 -23.58 -32.77 -14.18
C SER A 46 -24.69 -33.38 -13.31
N ALA A 47 -24.39 -34.52 -12.69
CA ALA A 47 -25.26 -35.18 -11.74
C ALA A 47 -24.83 -34.80 -10.31
N THR A 48 -25.64 -33.97 -9.65
CA THR A 48 -25.68 -33.82 -8.18
C THR A 48 -24.36 -33.47 -7.49
N ALA A 49 -23.56 -32.55 -8.05
CA ALA A 49 -22.57 -31.86 -7.23
C ALA A 49 -23.34 -31.12 -6.12
N ALA A 50 -23.20 -31.57 -4.87
CA ALA A 50 -23.77 -30.90 -3.72
C ALA A 50 -23.46 -29.41 -3.82
N ALA A 51 -24.48 -28.56 -3.62
CA ALA A 51 -24.29 -27.11 -3.67
C ALA A 51 -23.06 -26.77 -2.81
N PRO A 52 -22.05 -26.08 -3.38
CA PRO A 52 -20.78 -25.88 -2.70
C PRO A 52 -21.03 -25.30 -1.32
N GLU A 53 -20.50 -25.96 -0.28
CA GLU A 53 -20.66 -25.50 1.10
C GLU A 53 -20.15 -24.06 1.18
N GLY A 54 -21.01 -23.12 1.57
CA GLY A 54 -20.66 -21.70 1.66
C GLY A 54 -19.46 -21.44 2.59
N PRO A 55 -18.87 -20.22 2.56
CA PRO A 55 -17.81 -19.85 3.48
C PRO A 55 -18.24 -20.06 4.94
N ARG A 56 -17.36 -20.69 5.72
CA ARG A 56 -17.60 -20.94 7.14
C ARG A 56 -17.37 -19.67 7.94
N LEU A 57 -18.27 -19.39 8.89
CA LEU A 57 -18.16 -18.25 9.79
C LEU A 57 -18.20 -18.73 11.24
N ASP A 58 -17.06 -18.68 11.92
CA ASP A 58 -17.01 -18.95 13.36
C ASP A 58 -17.41 -17.70 14.15
N LYS A 59 -18.70 -17.64 14.51
CA LYS A 59 -19.25 -16.53 15.29
C LYS A 59 -18.58 -16.32 16.65
N LYS A 60 -17.91 -17.35 17.20
CA LYS A 60 -17.21 -17.24 18.50
C LYS A 60 -15.90 -16.46 18.38
N LYS A 61 -15.31 -16.43 17.17
CA LYS A 61 -14.09 -15.66 16.88
C LYS A 61 -14.38 -14.21 16.53
N LEU A 62 -15.62 -13.87 16.18
CA LEU A 62 -16.02 -12.49 15.95
C LEU A 62 -15.96 -11.70 17.26
N PRO A 63 -15.23 -10.56 17.32
CA PRO A 63 -15.16 -9.76 18.52
C PRO A 63 -16.56 -9.24 18.90
N LYS A 64 -17.02 -9.58 20.10
CA LYS A 64 -18.35 -9.21 20.60
C LYS A 64 -18.53 -7.69 20.59
N GLY A 65 -19.67 -7.23 20.09
CA GLY A 65 -20.00 -5.79 20.01
C GLY A 65 -19.25 -5.01 18.93
N ARG A 66 -18.36 -5.65 18.17
CA ARG A 66 -17.58 -5.02 17.08
C ARG A 66 -17.97 -5.52 15.71
N CYS A 67 -18.45 -6.76 15.63
CA CYS A 67 -18.96 -7.35 14.40
C CYS A 67 -20.45 -7.67 14.54
N LEU A 68 -21.22 -7.32 13.52
CA LEU A 68 -22.62 -7.64 13.36
C LEU A 68 -22.75 -8.67 12.25
N VAL A 69 -23.58 -9.70 12.47
CA VAL A 69 -23.94 -10.67 11.43
C VAL A 69 -25.38 -10.38 11.05
N LEU A 70 -25.57 -9.76 9.89
CA LEU A 70 -26.88 -9.52 9.31
C LEU A 70 -27.29 -10.73 8.48
N LYS A 71 -28.57 -11.08 8.50
CA LYS A 71 -29.14 -12.18 7.72
C LYS A 71 -30.02 -11.64 6.61
N ARG A 72 -30.07 -12.36 5.49
CA ARG A 72 -30.95 -12.08 4.35
C ARG A 72 -30.90 -10.59 3.96
N VAL A 73 -29.71 -10.14 3.57
CA VAL A 73 -29.45 -8.74 3.24
C VAL A 73 -29.18 -8.59 1.77
N CYS A 74 -29.83 -7.64 1.13
CA CYS A 74 -29.45 -7.16 -0.19
C CYS A 74 -28.67 -5.86 -0.09
N VAL A 75 -27.80 -5.62 -1.07
CA VAL A 75 -27.03 -4.38 -1.18
C VAL A 75 -27.44 -3.70 -2.47
N HIS A 76 -27.93 -2.47 -2.33
CA HIS A 76 -28.35 -1.66 -3.46
C HIS A 76 -27.69 -0.30 -3.34
N GLN A 77 -26.76 0.00 -4.26
CA GLN A 77 -25.86 1.13 -4.11
C GLN A 77 -25.08 1.00 -2.77
N ASP A 78 -25.01 2.06 -1.96
CA ASP A 78 -24.39 2.05 -0.62
C ASP A 78 -25.41 1.82 0.52
N VAL A 79 -26.56 1.20 0.22
CA VAL A 79 -27.62 0.91 1.21
C VAL A 79 -27.79 -0.60 1.40
N LEU A 80 -27.76 -1.03 2.66
CA LEU A 80 -28.13 -2.38 3.07
C LEU A 80 -29.65 -2.46 3.26
N VAL A 81 -30.27 -3.42 2.59
CA VAL A 81 -31.71 -3.69 2.66
C VAL A 81 -31.90 -5.06 3.31
N THR A 82 -32.43 -5.10 4.53
CA THR A 82 -32.65 -6.37 5.23
C THR A 82 -34.05 -6.92 4.97
N HIS A 83 -34.10 -8.21 4.63
CA HIS A 83 -35.30 -9.03 4.51
C HIS A 83 -35.44 -10.01 5.70
N ASP A 84 -34.71 -9.78 6.80
CA ASP A 84 -34.88 -10.57 8.01
C ASP A 84 -36.28 -10.30 8.58
N PRO A 85 -37.12 -11.35 8.78
CA PRO A 85 -38.46 -11.20 9.36
C PRO A 85 -38.46 -10.50 10.73
N ALA A 86 -37.36 -10.58 11.48
CA ALA A 86 -37.21 -9.88 12.75
C ALA A 86 -37.34 -8.35 12.60
N PHE A 87 -36.97 -7.78 11.45
CA PHE A 87 -37.01 -6.32 11.21
C PHE A 87 -38.12 -5.88 10.25
N ALA A 88 -38.90 -6.82 9.70
CA ALA A 88 -39.91 -6.53 8.68
C ALA A 88 -41.04 -5.61 9.20
N PHE A 89 -41.49 -4.65 8.37
CA PHE A 89 -42.59 -3.75 8.75
C PHE A 89 -43.90 -4.48 9.06
N ALA A 90 -44.14 -5.61 8.40
CA ALA A 90 -45.33 -6.44 8.60
C ALA A 90 -45.28 -7.29 9.89
N ASN A 91 -44.12 -7.36 10.56
CA ASN A 91 -44.00 -8.09 11.81
C ASN A 91 -44.47 -7.20 12.99
N PRO A 92 -45.57 -7.55 13.69
CA PRO A 92 -46.06 -6.76 14.83
C PRO A 92 -45.10 -6.77 16.03
N HIS A 93 -44.18 -7.75 16.09
CA HIS A 93 -43.15 -7.88 17.11
C HIS A 93 -41.75 -7.55 16.57
N ARG A 94 -41.66 -6.67 15.56
CA ARG A 94 -40.38 -6.32 14.97
C ARG A 94 -39.39 -5.77 15.99
N GLU A 95 -38.15 -6.18 15.86
CA GLU A 95 -37.02 -5.62 16.61
C GLU A 95 -36.58 -4.28 16.01
N ALA A 96 -35.89 -3.46 16.80
CA ALA A 96 -35.21 -2.29 16.27
C ALA A 96 -34.05 -2.71 15.35
N LEU A 97 -33.83 -1.96 14.27
CA LEU A 97 -32.65 -2.20 13.43
C LEU A 97 -31.38 -2.02 14.28
N PRO A 98 -30.38 -2.91 14.12
CA PRO A 98 -29.12 -2.74 14.81
C PRO A 98 -28.43 -1.45 14.33
N GLU A 99 -27.79 -0.75 15.26
CA GLU A 99 -26.95 0.39 14.91
C GLU A 99 -25.71 -0.10 14.14
N LEU A 100 -25.53 0.40 12.93
CA LEU A 100 -24.35 0.06 12.14
C LEU A 100 -23.14 0.85 12.64
N PRO A 101 -21.93 0.28 12.57
CA PRO A 101 -20.75 0.97 12.98
C PRO A 101 -20.47 2.24 12.15
N GLU A 102 -20.26 3.34 12.84
CA GLU A 102 -19.88 4.63 12.25
C GLU A 102 -18.36 4.76 12.06
N VAL A 103 -17.89 5.48 11.05
CA VAL A 103 -16.49 5.86 10.88
C VAL A 103 -16.37 7.34 11.21
N GLU A 104 -15.91 7.65 12.41
CA GLU A 104 -15.78 9.02 12.92
C GLU A 104 -14.63 9.78 12.26
N HIS A 105 -13.58 9.07 11.86
CA HIS A 105 -12.35 9.65 11.37
C HIS A 105 -11.93 9.00 10.06
N TRP A 106 -11.93 9.78 9.00
CA TRP A 106 -11.45 9.34 7.70
C TRP A 106 -10.76 10.49 6.96
N ASN A 107 -9.81 10.16 6.11
CA ASN A 107 -9.07 11.09 5.27
C ASN A 107 -9.48 10.94 3.81
N PHE A 108 -9.50 12.05 3.08
CA PHE A 108 -9.70 12.03 1.63
C PHE A 108 -8.36 11.76 0.93
N PRO A 109 -8.32 10.97 -0.15
CA PRO A 109 -7.13 10.89 -1.00
C PRO A 109 -6.96 12.24 -1.73
N VAL A 110 -6.16 13.13 -1.17
CA VAL A 110 -5.85 14.40 -1.83
C VAL A 110 -4.74 14.19 -2.88
N PRO A 111 -4.83 14.83 -4.05
CA PRO A 111 -3.72 14.88 -4.99
C PRO A 111 -2.44 15.40 -4.32
N LEU A 112 -1.27 14.99 -4.82
CA LEU A 112 0.07 15.36 -4.32
C LEU A 112 0.51 14.67 -3.02
N ASP A 113 -0.10 13.53 -2.68
CA ASP A 113 0.41 12.61 -1.65
C ASP A 113 0.59 13.22 -0.25
N ALA A 114 0.02 14.40 -0.01
CA ALA A 114 -0.07 14.96 1.33
C ALA A 114 -1.10 14.14 2.11
N ASN A 115 -0.70 13.60 3.26
CA ASN A 115 -1.72 13.20 4.23
C ASN A 115 -2.58 14.43 4.52
N ALA A 116 -3.89 14.33 4.30
CA ALA A 116 -4.84 15.41 4.61
C ALA A 116 -4.94 15.67 6.13
N ASP A 117 -4.10 15.04 6.96
CA ASP A 117 -4.08 15.20 8.41
C ASP A 117 -3.73 16.64 8.84
N ALA A 118 -2.97 17.36 8.00
CA ALA A 118 -2.64 18.78 8.14
C ALA A 118 -3.80 19.71 7.74
N LEU A 119 -4.70 19.26 6.86
CA LEU A 119 -5.87 20.04 6.46
C LEU A 119 -6.92 20.00 7.57
N LYS A 120 -7.43 21.17 7.96
CA LYS A 120 -8.46 21.31 8.98
C LYS A 120 -9.81 20.99 8.35
N GLY A 121 -10.35 19.85 8.71
CA GLY A 121 -11.66 19.39 8.29
C GLY A 121 -11.83 17.93 8.68
N SER A 122 -12.33 17.67 9.89
CA SER A 122 -12.89 16.35 10.15
C SER A 122 -14.03 16.17 9.15
N MET A 123 -13.89 15.21 8.25
CA MET A 123 -15.00 14.84 7.41
C MET A 123 -16.15 14.37 8.30
N PRO A 124 -17.42 14.60 7.90
CA PRO A 124 -18.54 14.14 8.70
C PRO A 124 -18.41 12.63 8.92
N PRO A 125 -18.80 12.13 10.11
CA PRO A 125 -18.86 10.70 10.35
C PRO A 125 -19.64 10.00 9.23
N HIS A 126 -19.14 8.85 8.81
CA HIS A 126 -19.72 8.09 7.72
C HIS A 126 -20.16 6.71 8.20
N ARG A 127 -21.36 6.29 7.84
CA ARG A 127 -21.87 4.95 8.13
C ARG A 127 -22.63 4.42 6.92
N LEU A 128 -22.63 3.09 6.74
CA LEU A 128 -23.59 2.47 5.84
C LEU A 128 -25.00 2.69 6.39
N HIS A 129 -25.97 2.73 5.48
CA HIS A 129 -27.38 2.81 5.87
C HIS A 129 -27.99 1.42 5.85
N LEU A 130 -28.71 1.07 6.91
CA LEU A 130 -29.56 -0.13 6.96
C LEU A 130 -31.02 0.30 6.97
N ARG A 131 -31.84 -0.34 6.13
CA ARG A 131 -33.30 -0.22 6.18
C ARG A 131 -33.97 -1.58 6.03
N PRO A 132 -35.21 -1.75 6.52
CA PRO A 132 -35.98 -2.95 6.21
C PRO A 132 -36.45 -2.88 4.75
N ALA A 133 -36.63 -4.05 4.15
CA ALA A 133 -37.34 -4.15 2.88
C ALA A 133 -38.81 -3.71 3.04
N SER A 134 -39.36 -3.14 1.98
CA SER A 134 -40.73 -2.68 1.85
C SER A 134 -41.44 -3.43 0.72
N SER A 135 -42.74 -3.23 0.55
CA SER A 135 -43.47 -3.73 -0.62
C SER A 135 -43.23 -2.90 -1.89
N ALA A 136 -42.51 -1.78 -1.79
CA ALA A 136 -42.29 -0.82 -2.88
C ALA A 136 -40.82 -0.83 -3.35
N GLU A 137 -40.16 -2.00 -3.33
CA GLU A 137 -38.77 -2.09 -3.77
C GLU A 137 -38.62 -1.76 -5.26
N PRO A 138 -37.59 -0.98 -5.64
CA PRO A 138 -37.48 -0.41 -6.98
C PRO A 138 -37.02 -1.42 -8.04
N THR A 139 -36.49 -2.59 -7.64
CA THR A 139 -35.97 -3.60 -8.56
C THR A 139 -36.58 -4.98 -8.28
N PRO A 140 -36.77 -5.83 -9.31
CA PRO A 140 -37.22 -7.21 -9.11
C PRO A 140 -36.31 -8.02 -8.17
N ALA A 141 -34.99 -7.80 -8.22
CA ALA A 141 -34.04 -8.47 -7.35
C ALA A 141 -34.23 -8.10 -5.86
N LEU A 142 -34.65 -6.88 -5.55
CA LEU A 142 -35.00 -6.48 -4.18
C LEU A 142 -36.42 -6.91 -3.80
N ALA A 143 -37.38 -6.89 -4.72
CA ALA A 143 -38.76 -7.34 -4.44
C ALA A 143 -38.84 -8.86 -4.22
N HIS A 144 -38.03 -9.63 -4.95
CA HIS A 144 -37.99 -11.09 -4.95
C HIS A 144 -36.54 -11.59 -4.85
N PRO A 145 -35.90 -11.40 -3.68
CA PRO A 145 -34.47 -11.66 -3.53
C PRO A 145 -34.12 -13.14 -3.56
N ALA A 146 -33.10 -13.48 -4.33
CA ALA A 146 -32.39 -14.75 -4.26
C ALA A 146 -31.15 -14.59 -3.38
N PHE A 147 -31.16 -15.18 -2.19
CA PHE A 147 -30.06 -15.04 -1.23
C PHE A 147 -28.93 -16.02 -1.53
N SER A 148 -27.75 -15.49 -1.85
CA SER A 148 -26.55 -16.28 -1.99
C SER A 148 -26.06 -16.79 -0.64
N ASN A 149 -25.82 -18.09 -0.55
CA ASN A 149 -25.04 -18.70 0.53
C ASN A 149 -23.61 -19.05 0.08
N ALA A 150 -23.30 -18.88 -1.21
CA ALA A 150 -21.97 -19.16 -1.78
C ALA A 150 -21.00 -17.98 -1.56
N THR A 151 -21.52 -16.77 -1.45
CA THR A 151 -20.75 -15.56 -1.16
C THR A 151 -21.05 -15.06 0.26
N LEU A 152 -19.99 -14.85 1.04
CA LEU A 152 -20.06 -14.24 2.37
C LEU A 152 -19.28 -12.92 2.37
N PRO A 153 -19.96 -11.76 2.22
CA PRO A 153 -19.31 -10.47 2.35
C PRO A 153 -18.93 -10.20 3.81
N VAL A 154 -17.67 -9.82 4.01
CA VAL A 154 -17.14 -9.30 5.28
C VAL A 154 -16.76 -7.84 5.04
N VAL A 155 -17.66 -6.95 5.45
CA VAL A 155 -17.52 -5.50 5.36
C VAL A 155 -16.79 -4.98 6.58
N PHE A 156 -15.72 -4.21 6.38
CA PHE A 156 -14.97 -3.61 7.48
C PHE A 156 -14.93 -2.09 7.36
N ALA A 157 -15.36 -1.44 8.44
CA ALA A 157 -15.39 0.00 8.61
C ALA A 157 -14.02 0.50 9.07
N CYS A 158 -13.26 1.09 8.15
CA CYS A 158 -11.90 1.55 8.41
C CYS A 158 -11.86 3.02 8.80
N GLU A 159 -11.16 3.33 9.88
CA GLU A 159 -10.69 4.69 10.13
C GLU A 159 -9.47 4.99 9.27
N PHE A 160 -9.38 6.22 8.76
CA PHE A 160 -8.29 6.69 7.89
C PHE A 160 -7.93 5.72 6.73
N PRO A 161 -8.91 5.28 5.91
CA PRO A 161 -8.67 4.23 4.92
C PRO A 161 -7.57 4.59 3.91
N TYR A 162 -7.38 5.87 3.59
CA TYR A 162 -6.38 6.30 2.62
C TYR A 162 -5.00 6.58 3.24
N ASN A 163 -4.84 6.43 4.55
CA ASN A 163 -3.54 6.40 5.19
C ASN A 163 -3.10 4.95 5.31
N MET A 164 -2.16 4.52 4.45
CA MET A 164 -1.67 3.14 4.44
C MET A 164 -1.22 2.65 5.82
N GLY A 165 -0.61 3.53 6.63
CA GLY A 165 -0.17 3.22 7.99
C GLY A 165 -1.31 2.87 8.93
N GLU A 166 -2.34 3.71 8.95
CA GLU A 166 -3.53 3.48 9.76
C GLU A 166 -4.33 2.29 9.22
N PHE A 167 -4.45 2.13 7.90
CA PHE A 167 -5.12 0.98 7.31
C PHE A 167 -4.41 -0.33 7.68
N PHE A 168 -3.08 -0.38 7.57
CA PHE A 168 -2.30 -1.55 7.95
C PHE A 168 -2.43 -1.85 9.45
N LEU A 169 -2.25 -0.84 10.30
CA LEU A 169 -2.35 -0.99 11.75
C LEU A 169 -3.75 -1.42 12.20
N ARG A 170 -4.80 -0.76 11.71
CA ARG A 170 -6.17 -0.98 12.21
C ARG A 170 -6.86 -2.12 11.52
N THR A 171 -6.75 -2.20 10.20
CA THR A 171 -7.59 -3.11 9.40
C THR A 171 -6.91 -4.46 9.20
N VAL A 172 -5.64 -4.47 8.81
CA VAL A 172 -4.96 -5.73 8.48
C VAL A 172 -4.74 -6.58 9.73
N GLN A 173 -4.42 -5.96 10.86
CA GLN A 173 -4.35 -6.66 12.14
C GLN A 173 -5.69 -7.27 12.57
N ASP A 174 -6.80 -6.60 12.26
CA ASP A 174 -8.13 -7.12 12.57
C ASP A 174 -8.47 -8.33 11.71
N LEU A 175 -8.17 -8.27 10.41
CA LEU A 175 -8.36 -9.40 9.52
C LEU A 175 -7.56 -10.63 9.98
N GLU A 176 -6.34 -10.43 10.45
CA GLU A 176 -5.53 -11.50 11.06
C GLU A 176 -6.20 -12.09 12.32
N ALA A 177 -6.75 -11.25 13.19
CA ALA A 177 -7.42 -11.70 14.40
C ALA A 177 -8.72 -12.46 14.14
N LEU A 178 -9.44 -12.16 13.05
CA LEU A 178 -10.72 -12.78 12.71
C LEU A 178 -10.59 -14.23 12.24
N GLN A 179 -9.42 -14.65 11.73
CA GLN A 179 -9.19 -15.99 11.19
C GLN A 179 -10.29 -16.44 10.21
N LEU A 180 -10.59 -15.59 9.24
CA LEU A 180 -11.66 -15.80 8.26
C LEU A 180 -11.37 -17.01 7.35
N ASP A 181 -12.43 -17.65 6.87
CA ASP A 181 -12.36 -18.59 5.73
C ASP A 181 -11.83 -17.83 4.51
N ASP A 182 -10.89 -18.41 3.76
CA ASP A 182 -10.25 -17.72 2.64
C ASP A 182 -11.21 -17.48 1.47
N ARG A 183 -12.41 -18.08 1.49
CA ARG A 183 -13.48 -17.90 0.48
C ARG A 183 -14.44 -16.75 0.81
N VAL A 184 -14.19 -15.95 1.84
CA VAL A 184 -15.00 -14.73 2.09
C VAL A 184 -14.70 -13.65 1.06
N THR A 185 -15.67 -12.78 0.79
CA THR A 185 -15.44 -11.57 0.00
C THR A 185 -15.12 -10.41 0.95
N LEU A 186 -13.90 -9.87 0.85
CA LEU A 186 -13.48 -8.73 1.67
C LEU A 186 -13.98 -7.42 1.08
N VAL A 187 -14.69 -6.64 1.88
CA VAL A 187 -15.31 -5.37 1.45
C VAL A 187 -14.82 -4.23 2.33
N VAL A 188 -14.09 -3.29 1.75
CA VAL A 188 -13.65 -2.07 2.44
C VAL A 188 -14.78 -1.06 2.42
N GLN A 189 -15.32 -0.69 3.57
CA GLN A 189 -16.29 0.41 3.63
C GLN A 189 -15.55 1.73 3.43
N LEU A 190 -15.85 2.39 2.31
CA LEU A 190 -15.28 3.68 1.96
C LEU A 190 -16.36 4.75 1.87
N PRO A 191 -16.10 5.96 2.38
CA PRO A 191 -17.09 7.03 2.36
C PRO A 191 -17.33 7.54 0.94
N LEU A 192 -18.54 8.02 0.69
CA LEU A 192 -18.92 8.74 -0.54
C LEU A 192 -18.65 7.98 -1.86
N GLY A 193 -18.70 6.64 -1.84
CA GLY A 193 -18.45 5.82 -3.02
C GLY A 193 -17.01 5.89 -3.54
N LEU A 194 -16.04 6.27 -2.70
CA LEU A 194 -14.65 6.30 -3.11
C LEU A 194 -14.13 4.89 -3.44
N GLY A 195 -13.23 4.81 -4.43
CA GLY A 195 -12.59 3.56 -4.86
C GLY A 195 -11.41 3.16 -3.99
N LEU A 196 -11.01 1.88 -4.05
CA LEU A 196 -9.84 1.40 -3.34
C LEU A 196 -8.55 2.07 -3.85
N ALA A 197 -7.71 2.55 -2.92
CA ALA A 197 -6.29 2.73 -3.17
C ALA A 197 -5.59 1.37 -3.46
N PRO A 198 -4.49 1.36 -4.23
CA PRO A 198 -3.81 0.12 -4.63
C PRO A 198 -3.37 -0.76 -3.46
N PHE A 199 -2.85 -0.16 -2.38
CA PHE A 199 -2.37 -0.91 -1.22
C PHE A 199 -3.48 -1.72 -0.53
N HIS A 200 -4.76 -1.31 -0.60
CA HIS A 200 -5.84 -2.06 0.05
C HIS A 200 -5.89 -3.51 -0.43
N ARG A 201 -5.80 -3.72 -1.75
CA ARG A 201 -5.87 -5.05 -2.37
C ARG A 201 -4.67 -5.91 -1.97
N PHE A 202 -3.47 -5.35 -2.01
CA PHE A 202 -2.26 -6.09 -1.65
C PHE A 202 -2.16 -6.43 -0.17
N LEU A 203 -2.55 -5.50 0.70
CA LEU A 203 -2.52 -5.70 2.14
C LEU A 203 -3.59 -6.69 2.62
N THR A 204 -4.67 -6.88 1.86
CA THR A 204 -5.75 -7.83 2.17
C THR A 204 -5.61 -9.18 1.48
N LEU A 205 -4.69 -9.30 0.51
CA LEU A 205 -4.44 -10.52 -0.27
C LEU A 205 -4.33 -11.81 0.56
N PRO A 206 -3.67 -11.86 1.73
CA PRO A 206 -3.53 -13.11 2.49
C PRO A 206 -4.80 -13.60 3.20
N TYR A 207 -5.86 -12.79 3.20
CA TYR A 207 -7.06 -13.01 4.01
C TYR A 207 -8.28 -13.39 3.18
N SER A 208 -8.17 -13.37 1.85
CA SER A 208 -9.16 -13.90 0.93
C SER A 208 -8.50 -14.29 -0.38
N ARG A 209 -8.97 -15.37 -1.00
CA ARG A 209 -8.62 -15.73 -2.38
C ARG A 209 -9.24 -14.80 -3.42
N PHE A 210 -10.27 -14.05 -3.02
CA PHE A 210 -10.95 -13.08 -3.84
C PHE A 210 -10.32 -11.69 -3.64
N PRO A 211 -10.20 -10.87 -4.70
CA PRO A 211 -9.74 -9.51 -4.55
C PRO A 211 -10.71 -8.71 -3.68
N ALA A 212 -10.17 -7.91 -2.75
CA ALA A 212 -10.98 -6.98 -1.99
C ALA A 212 -11.62 -5.92 -2.89
N ILE A 213 -12.82 -5.50 -2.51
CA ILE A 213 -13.62 -4.48 -3.20
C ILE A 213 -14.01 -3.34 -2.27
N ALA A 214 -14.39 -2.19 -2.82
CA ALA A 214 -15.06 -1.14 -2.08
C ALA A 214 -16.53 -1.49 -1.82
N SER A 215 -17.14 -0.90 -0.78
CA SER A 215 -18.55 -1.14 -0.43
C SER A 215 -19.52 -0.84 -1.58
N TRP A 216 -19.28 0.22 -2.35
CA TRP A 216 -20.15 0.59 -3.46
C TRP A 216 -20.12 -0.44 -4.61
N GLU A 217 -19.03 -1.18 -4.78
CA GLU A 217 -18.90 -2.24 -5.80
C GLU A 217 -19.86 -3.41 -5.51
N LEU A 218 -20.15 -3.67 -4.23
CA LEU A 218 -21.04 -4.76 -3.80
C LEU A 218 -22.49 -4.54 -4.28
N GLY A 219 -22.96 -3.29 -4.27
CA GLY A 219 -24.31 -2.90 -4.68
C GLY A 219 -24.40 -2.30 -6.10
N SER A 220 -23.29 -2.22 -6.83
CA SER A 220 -23.27 -1.65 -8.18
C SER A 220 -23.82 -2.63 -9.21
N PRO A 221 -24.69 -2.21 -10.13
CA PRO A 221 -25.07 -3.06 -11.26
C PRO A 221 -23.78 -3.37 -12.05
N GLY A 222 -23.47 -4.65 -12.26
CA GLY A 222 -22.29 -5.05 -13.00
C GLY A 222 -22.23 -4.29 -14.33
N CYS A 223 -21.09 -3.67 -14.64
CA CYS A 223 -20.95 -2.82 -15.83
C CYS A 223 -21.44 -3.56 -17.09
N ALA A 224 -22.49 -3.05 -17.72
CA ALA A 224 -22.95 -3.55 -19.02
C ALA A 224 -21.77 -3.53 -20.00
N ASP A 225 -21.58 -4.62 -20.75
CA ASP A 225 -20.49 -4.69 -21.70
C ASP A 225 -20.65 -3.56 -22.74
N PRO A 226 -19.66 -2.67 -22.93
CA PRO A 226 -19.81 -1.54 -23.85
C PRO A 226 -20.00 -1.98 -25.32
N GLY A 227 -19.80 -3.27 -25.62
CA GLY A 227 -20.09 -3.87 -26.93
C GLY A 227 -21.50 -4.47 -27.09
N GLY A 228 -22.30 -4.56 -26.01
CA GLY A 228 -23.65 -5.14 -26.02
C GLY A 228 -24.70 -4.15 -26.51
N ALA A 229 -24.60 -3.71 -27.77
CA ALA A 229 -25.62 -2.89 -28.42
C ALA A 229 -26.86 -3.73 -28.75
N GLY A 230 -27.63 -4.11 -27.73
CA GLY A 230 -28.87 -4.87 -27.91
C GLY A 230 -29.68 -4.88 -26.64
N GLY A 231 -30.68 -4.01 -26.56
CA GLY A 231 -31.61 -3.93 -25.44
C GLY A 231 -32.33 -5.26 -25.22
N GLY A 232 -32.05 -5.90 -24.10
CA GLY A 232 -32.73 -7.11 -23.65
C GLY A 232 -32.04 -7.64 -22.41
N GLY A 233 -32.72 -7.55 -21.27
CA GLY A 233 -32.37 -8.12 -19.96
C GLY A 233 -30.88 -8.44 -19.77
N GLY A 234 -30.08 -7.43 -19.43
CA GLY A 234 -28.65 -7.62 -19.19
C GLY A 234 -28.45 -8.64 -18.08
N ALA A 235 -28.09 -9.87 -18.46
CA ALA A 235 -27.73 -10.91 -17.51
C ALA A 235 -26.61 -10.36 -16.61
N GLU A 236 -26.80 -10.48 -15.30
CA GLU A 236 -25.79 -10.10 -14.31
C GLU A 236 -24.48 -10.81 -14.62
N ARG A 237 -23.39 -10.04 -14.71
CA ARG A 237 -22.08 -10.57 -15.12
C ARG A 237 -21.41 -11.29 -13.94
N PRO A 238 -20.60 -12.32 -14.20
CA PRO A 238 -19.70 -12.85 -13.18
C PRO A 238 -18.73 -11.75 -12.73
N VAL A 239 -18.37 -11.78 -11.46
CA VAL A 239 -17.44 -10.82 -10.84
C VAL A 239 -16.27 -11.56 -10.22
N PRO A 240 -15.04 -11.02 -10.27
CA PRO A 240 -13.85 -11.74 -9.79
C PRO A 240 -13.82 -11.92 -8.27
N TRP A 241 -14.68 -11.21 -7.54
CA TRP A 241 -14.73 -11.23 -6.07
C TRP A 241 -15.76 -12.20 -5.49
N SER A 242 -16.47 -12.95 -6.33
CA SER A 242 -17.44 -13.97 -5.95
C SER A 242 -17.23 -15.25 -6.77
N PRO A 243 -17.49 -16.45 -6.22
CA PRO A 243 -17.47 -17.69 -6.99
C PRO A 243 -18.71 -17.87 -7.89
N GLU A 244 -19.72 -16.99 -7.79
CA GLU A 244 -21.00 -17.16 -8.47
C GLU A 244 -20.93 -16.79 -9.96
N PRO A 245 -21.71 -17.46 -10.82
CA PRO A 245 -21.72 -17.20 -12.26
C PRO A 245 -22.33 -15.83 -12.61
N SER A 246 -23.04 -15.21 -11.67
CA SER A 246 -23.59 -13.86 -11.76
C SER A 246 -23.27 -13.08 -10.49
N GLN A 247 -23.22 -11.76 -10.59
CA GLN A 247 -22.95 -10.90 -9.45
C GLN A 247 -24.06 -11.03 -8.37
N PRO A 248 -23.75 -11.54 -7.17
CA PRO A 248 -24.75 -11.60 -6.12
C PRO A 248 -25.01 -10.20 -5.55
N HIS A 249 -26.28 -9.85 -5.41
CA HIS A 249 -26.72 -8.63 -4.74
C HIS A 249 -27.39 -8.89 -3.38
N CYS A 250 -27.82 -10.12 -3.13
CA CYS A 250 -28.51 -10.55 -1.93
C CYS A 250 -27.77 -11.73 -1.29
N PHE A 251 -27.54 -11.65 0.01
CA PHE A 251 -26.69 -12.56 0.75
C PHE A 251 -27.46 -13.15 1.93
N GLU A 252 -27.34 -14.46 2.12
CA GLU A 252 -27.92 -15.15 3.27
C GLU A 252 -27.32 -14.61 4.58
N ARG A 253 -26.03 -14.27 4.54
CA ARG A 253 -25.29 -13.68 5.66
C ARG A 253 -24.36 -12.58 5.13
N LEU A 254 -24.30 -11.47 5.86
CA LEU A 254 -23.29 -10.42 5.68
C LEU A 254 -22.71 -10.09 7.05
N VAL A 255 -21.38 -9.99 7.12
CA VAL A 255 -20.68 -9.60 8.36
C VAL A 255 -20.23 -8.15 8.21
N LEU A 256 -20.56 -7.31 9.19
CA LEU A 256 -20.11 -5.93 9.25
C LEU A 256 -19.29 -5.72 10.53
N CYS A 257 -18.00 -5.42 10.38
CA CYS A 257 -17.08 -5.23 11.49
C CYS A 257 -16.56 -3.79 11.57
N ARG A 258 -16.44 -3.26 12.79
CA ARG A 258 -15.66 -2.06 13.11
C ARG A 258 -14.82 -2.33 14.33
N ARG A 259 -13.56 -1.93 14.30
CA ARG A 259 -12.79 -1.82 15.53
C ARG A 259 -12.97 -0.47 16.18
N SER A 260 -13.33 -0.50 17.46
CA SER A 260 -13.29 0.67 18.32
C SER A 260 -11.83 1.07 18.53
N GLY A 261 -11.46 2.30 18.17
CA GLY A 261 -10.14 2.86 18.45
C GLY A 261 -9.80 2.97 19.95
N LYS A 262 -10.78 2.76 20.85
CA LYS A 262 -10.57 2.80 22.31
C LYS A 262 -10.01 1.50 22.87
N ASP A 263 -10.16 0.40 22.14
CA ASP A 263 -9.64 -0.90 22.56
C ASP A 263 -8.17 -0.96 22.14
N GLY A 264 -7.32 -0.45 23.05
CA GLY A 264 -5.88 -0.20 22.89
C GLY A 264 -5.25 -1.00 21.75
N HIS A 265 -4.58 -0.29 20.84
CA HIS A 265 -3.85 -0.86 19.72
C HIS A 265 -2.98 -2.03 20.22
N ASP A 266 -3.43 -3.27 20.00
CA ASP A 266 -2.62 -4.43 20.30
C ASP A 266 -1.62 -4.56 19.15
N ALA A 267 -0.64 -3.65 19.14
CA ALA A 267 0.31 -3.55 18.05
C ALA A 267 1.17 -4.81 17.94
N LYS A 268 1.12 -5.72 18.93
CA LYS A 268 1.90 -6.97 19.08
C LYS A 268 1.88 -7.95 17.91
N ARG A 269 1.12 -7.67 16.84
CA ARG A 269 1.02 -8.54 15.65
C ARG A 269 1.41 -7.85 14.33
N MET A 270 1.89 -6.60 14.36
CA MET A 270 2.31 -5.89 13.14
C MET A 270 3.34 -6.68 12.34
N ALA A 271 4.37 -7.21 13.00
CA ALA A 271 5.41 -8.00 12.35
C ALA A 271 4.85 -9.27 11.69
N ALA A 272 4.00 -10.00 12.40
CA ALA A 272 3.39 -11.22 11.88
C ALA A 272 2.46 -10.93 10.68
N SER A 273 1.60 -9.92 10.78
CA SER A 273 0.74 -9.47 9.68
C SER A 273 1.56 -9.03 8.47
N ALA A 274 2.66 -8.30 8.67
CA ALA A 274 3.52 -7.85 7.59
C ALA A 274 4.23 -9.03 6.89
N ALA A 275 4.76 -9.98 7.67
CA ALA A 275 5.37 -11.18 7.15
C ALA A 275 4.37 -12.01 6.32
N ARG A 276 3.12 -12.13 6.78
CA ARG A 276 2.05 -12.81 6.04
C ARG A 276 1.71 -12.12 4.73
N VAL A 277 1.58 -10.78 4.74
CA VAL A 277 1.36 -9.97 3.52
C VAL A 277 2.49 -10.18 2.52
N VAL A 278 3.74 -10.00 2.96
CA VAL A 278 4.91 -10.18 2.10
C VAL A 278 4.99 -11.61 1.56
N GLY A 279 4.72 -12.61 2.41
CA GLY A 279 4.69 -14.02 2.00
C GLY A 279 3.69 -14.28 0.87
N ALA A 280 2.47 -13.75 0.99
CA ALA A 280 1.45 -13.87 -0.06
C ALA A 280 1.86 -13.16 -1.36
N LEU A 281 2.46 -11.97 -1.27
CA LEU A 281 2.95 -11.23 -2.44
C LEU A 281 4.09 -11.97 -3.17
N LEU A 282 5.00 -12.59 -2.42
CA LEU A 282 6.07 -13.42 -2.98
C LEU A 282 5.52 -14.70 -3.62
N GLN A 283 4.59 -15.38 -2.95
CA GLN A 283 3.94 -16.59 -3.48
C GLN A 283 3.20 -16.31 -4.79
N ALA A 284 2.53 -15.16 -4.87
CA ALA A 284 1.85 -14.70 -6.08
C ALA A 284 2.80 -14.08 -7.12
N ARG A 285 4.11 -14.02 -6.86
CA ARG A 285 5.14 -13.40 -7.73
C ARG A 285 4.81 -11.95 -8.12
N LEU A 286 4.23 -11.20 -7.19
CA LEU A 286 3.81 -9.82 -7.42
C LEU A 286 4.89 -8.79 -7.10
N ILE A 287 5.87 -9.13 -6.25
CA ILE A 287 6.97 -8.21 -5.92
C ILE A 287 7.95 -8.18 -7.10
N PRO A 288 8.11 -7.04 -7.80
CA PRO A 288 9.08 -6.92 -8.89
C PRO A 288 10.52 -6.96 -8.35
N PRO A 289 11.53 -7.08 -9.23
CA PRO A 289 12.90 -6.74 -8.86
C PRO A 289 12.98 -5.36 -8.22
N SER A 290 13.92 -5.19 -7.28
CA SER A 290 14.13 -3.88 -6.63
C SER A 290 14.44 -2.83 -7.70
N PRO A 291 13.71 -1.69 -7.74
CA PRO A 291 14.03 -0.61 -8.67
C PRO A 291 15.32 0.13 -8.29
N ILE A 292 15.85 -0.14 -7.09
CA ILE A 292 17.08 0.45 -6.57
C ILE A 292 18.27 -0.44 -6.94
N SER A 293 19.24 0.15 -7.65
CA SER A 293 20.57 -0.42 -7.81
C SER A 293 21.48 0.06 -6.68
N TRP A 294 22.16 -0.89 -6.02
CA TRP A 294 22.99 -0.61 -4.85
C TRP A 294 24.48 -0.40 -5.20
N GLY A 295 24.78 -0.12 -6.47
CA GLY A 295 26.14 0.26 -6.90
C GLY A 295 27.21 -0.80 -6.64
N GLY A 296 26.86 -2.09 -6.73
CA GLY A 296 27.86 -3.15 -6.74
C GLY A 296 28.80 -2.91 -7.90
N GLY A 297 30.03 -2.48 -7.61
CA GLY A 297 31.10 -2.20 -8.56
C GLY A 297 31.62 -3.46 -9.26
N GLY A 298 30.71 -4.29 -9.77
CA GLY A 298 31.00 -5.27 -10.78
C GLY A 298 31.38 -4.50 -12.02
N SER A 299 32.68 -4.51 -12.31
CA SER A 299 33.26 -4.20 -13.61
C SER A 299 32.27 -4.62 -14.70
N SER A 300 31.55 -3.65 -15.27
CA SER A 300 31.04 -3.80 -16.61
C SER A 300 32.31 -3.98 -17.44
N SER A 301 32.66 -5.23 -17.75
CA SER A 301 33.71 -5.57 -18.70
C SER A 301 33.48 -4.69 -19.91
N GLY A 302 34.35 -3.69 -20.07
CA GLY A 302 34.28 -2.72 -21.14
C GLY A 302 34.32 -3.48 -22.45
N GLY A 303 33.14 -3.66 -23.05
CA GLY A 303 33.00 -3.77 -24.49
C GLY A 303 33.49 -2.46 -25.05
N SER A 304 34.81 -2.36 -25.22
CA SER A 304 35.47 -1.32 -25.98
C SER A 304 34.95 -1.40 -27.41
N SER A 305 33.86 -0.69 -27.70
CA SER A 305 33.48 -0.37 -29.07
C SER A 305 34.52 0.63 -29.58
N GLY A 306 35.64 0.09 -30.07
CA GLY A 306 36.61 0.84 -30.84
C GLY A 306 35.91 1.39 -32.08
N GLY A 307 35.77 2.72 -32.13
CA GLY A 307 35.49 3.44 -33.36
C GLY A 307 36.71 3.30 -34.26
N GLY A 308 36.66 2.30 -35.13
CA GLY A 308 37.58 2.10 -36.24
C GLY A 308 37.00 2.72 -37.51
N ASP A 309 37.87 3.46 -38.17
CA ASP A 309 37.70 4.30 -39.35
C ASP A 309 37.19 3.55 -40.60
N ALA A 310 36.71 4.33 -41.56
CA ALA A 310 36.09 3.89 -42.79
C ALA A 310 37.02 3.05 -43.69
N GLY A 311 36.48 1.96 -44.25
CA GLY A 311 37.11 1.17 -45.30
C GLY A 311 36.06 0.36 -46.06
N GLU A 312 35.74 0.82 -47.26
CA GLU A 312 34.93 0.11 -48.26
C GLU A 312 35.61 -1.21 -48.65
N GLY A 313 34.85 -2.30 -48.65
CA GLY A 313 35.30 -3.61 -49.11
C GLY A 313 34.11 -4.53 -49.34
N GLU A 314 33.73 -4.68 -50.61
CA GLU A 314 32.80 -5.70 -51.09
C GLU A 314 33.40 -7.10 -50.90
N GLY A 315 32.60 -8.03 -50.39
CA GLY A 315 32.98 -9.44 -50.22
C GLY A 315 31.74 -10.32 -50.08
N GLU A 316 31.53 -11.15 -51.10
CA GLU A 316 30.47 -12.14 -51.22
C GLU A 316 30.66 -13.35 -50.29
N GLY A 317 29.54 -13.98 -49.93
CA GLY A 317 29.46 -15.43 -49.68
C GLY A 317 29.69 -15.90 -48.24
N GLU A 318 28.64 -16.40 -47.58
CA GLU A 318 28.44 -17.84 -47.36
C GLU A 318 27.24 -18.09 -46.42
N GLU A 319 26.31 -18.90 -46.92
CA GLU A 319 25.21 -19.48 -46.16
C GLU A 319 25.77 -20.52 -45.16
N GLY A 320 25.56 -20.27 -43.87
CA GLY A 320 25.89 -21.21 -42.79
C GLY A 320 24.72 -21.38 -41.85
N ALA A 321 23.80 -22.27 -42.21
CA ALA A 321 22.73 -22.75 -41.33
C ALA A 321 23.31 -23.71 -40.27
N GLN A 322 23.26 -23.33 -38.99
CA GLN A 322 23.32 -24.28 -37.88
C GLN A 322 22.31 -23.89 -36.80
N GLY A 323 21.29 -24.73 -36.68
CA GLY A 323 20.32 -24.70 -35.59
C GLY A 323 20.98 -25.15 -34.29
N GLY A 324 20.98 -24.25 -33.31
CA GLY A 324 21.23 -24.58 -31.91
C GLY A 324 19.90 -24.53 -31.16
N GLU A 325 19.36 -25.71 -30.85
CA GLU A 325 18.35 -25.89 -29.80
C GLU A 325 19.02 -25.59 -28.45
N GLY A 326 19.13 -24.30 -28.12
CA GLY A 326 19.44 -23.84 -26.78
C GLY A 326 18.20 -24.02 -25.93
N ALA A 327 18.18 -25.07 -25.11
CA ALA A 327 17.32 -25.13 -23.94
C ALA A 327 17.56 -23.83 -23.14
N GLY A 328 16.59 -22.92 -23.21
CA GLY A 328 16.62 -21.68 -22.46
C GLY A 328 16.66 -22.02 -20.98
N GLU A 329 17.88 -22.02 -20.42
CA GLU A 329 18.09 -21.78 -19.00
C GLU A 329 17.32 -20.51 -18.69
N GLY A 330 16.18 -20.67 -18.03
CA GLY A 330 15.26 -19.58 -17.77
C GLY A 330 16.04 -18.41 -17.20
N GLU A 331 16.01 -17.29 -17.92
CA GLU A 331 16.59 -16.02 -17.51
C GLU A 331 16.22 -15.83 -16.03
N GLY A 332 17.21 -16.08 -15.18
CA GLY A 332 17.05 -16.00 -13.75
C GLY A 332 16.62 -14.59 -13.46
N PHE A 333 15.39 -14.42 -12.96
CA PHE A 333 14.90 -13.17 -12.42
C PHE A 333 16.04 -12.48 -11.70
N ASP A 334 16.51 -11.37 -12.29
CA ASP A 334 17.74 -10.69 -11.93
C ASP A 334 17.79 -10.56 -10.41
N ALA A 335 18.56 -11.47 -9.80
CA ALA A 335 18.50 -11.71 -8.39
C ALA A 335 19.14 -10.48 -7.76
N GLY A 336 18.30 -9.55 -7.30
CA GLY A 336 18.75 -8.36 -6.59
C GLY A 336 19.84 -8.73 -5.60
N PRO A 337 20.77 -7.80 -5.29
CA PRO A 337 22.06 -8.08 -4.69
C PRO A 337 21.98 -9.14 -3.60
N ASP A 338 22.89 -10.12 -3.68
CA ASP A 338 22.83 -11.34 -2.90
C ASP A 338 22.39 -10.99 -1.47
N PRO A 339 21.26 -11.54 -0.98
CA PRO A 339 20.83 -11.33 0.39
C PRO A 339 21.92 -11.64 1.43
N ARG A 340 22.98 -12.36 1.03
CA ARG A 340 24.17 -12.71 1.80
C ARG A 340 25.31 -11.70 1.73
N ASP A 341 25.25 -10.63 0.91
CA ASP A 341 26.21 -9.52 1.03
C ASP A 341 25.93 -8.74 2.31
N ASN A 342 26.47 -9.28 3.40
CA ASN A 342 26.44 -8.72 4.73
C ASN A 342 27.57 -7.71 4.95
N THR A 343 28.33 -7.36 3.90
CA THR A 343 29.44 -6.41 3.98
C THR A 343 29.01 -4.99 3.58
N THR A 344 27.93 -4.83 2.83
CA THR A 344 27.43 -3.51 2.41
C THR A 344 26.22 -3.06 3.22
N LEU A 345 26.34 -1.94 3.96
CA LEU A 345 25.19 -1.29 4.60
C LEU A 345 24.38 -0.55 3.52
N ARG A 346 23.15 -1.02 3.26
CA ARG A 346 22.24 -0.45 2.26
C ARG A 346 21.24 0.47 2.97
N VAL A 347 21.33 1.77 2.69
CA VAL A 347 20.51 2.82 3.31
C VAL A 347 19.57 3.39 2.26
N LEU A 348 18.26 3.22 2.47
CA LEU A 348 17.21 3.81 1.63
C LEU A 348 16.65 5.05 2.31
N ILE A 349 16.74 6.19 1.65
CA ILE A 349 16.24 7.48 2.15
C ILE A 349 14.90 7.78 1.46
N GLU A 350 13.84 7.93 2.24
CA GLU A 350 12.56 8.40 1.72
C GLU A 350 12.69 9.85 1.28
N THR A 351 12.36 10.11 0.02
CA THR A 351 12.01 11.44 -0.46
C THR A 351 10.50 11.60 -0.42
N ARG A 352 10.07 12.82 -0.14
CA ARG A 352 8.68 13.23 -0.30
C ARG A 352 8.62 14.30 -1.37
N HIS A 353 7.45 14.38 -1.97
CA HIS A 353 7.06 15.48 -2.82
C HIS A 353 5.76 16.02 -2.26
N GLY A 354 5.67 17.34 -2.10
CA GLY A 354 4.49 17.96 -1.54
C GLY A 354 4.82 19.13 -0.64
N PRO A 355 3.81 19.69 0.03
CA PRO A 355 3.92 20.99 0.70
C PRO A 355 4.60 20.94 2.06
N VAL A 356 4.94 19.76 2.59
CA VAL A 356 5.50 19.59 3.94
C VAL A 356 6.49 18.44 3.96
N ARG A 357 7.41 18.44 4.95
CA ARG A 357 8.27 17.27 5.23
C ARG A 357 9.05 16.78 4.01
N ASN A 358 9.88 17.64 3.44
CA ASN A 358 10.79 17.27 2.35
C ASN A 358 12.24 17.38 2.83
N ILE A 359 13.10 16.47 2.40
CA ILE A 359 14.56 16.62 2.50
C ILE A 359 15.02 17.33 1.21
N LYS A 360 15.31 18.62 1.29
CA LYS A 360 15.62 19.44 0.10
C LYS A 360 17.02 19.18 -0.45
N ASN A 361 17.93 18.60 0.34
CA ASN A 361 19.31 18.31 -0.06
C ASN A 361 19.62 16.80 -0.15
N VAL A 362 18.66 15.98 -0.59
CA VAL A 362 18.87 14.52 -0.68
C VAL A 362 20.07 14.15 -1.55
N GLN A 363 20.33 14.89 -2.62
CA GLN A 363 21.47 14.60 -3.51
C GLN A 363 22.81 14.77 -2.78
N GLU A 364 22.96 15.81 -1.95
CA GLU A 364 24.16 16.04 -1.14
C GLU A 364 24.38 14.88 -0.14
N LEU A 365 23.31 14.29 0.40
CA LEU A 365 23.41 13.11 1.27
C LEU A 365 23.91 11.89 0.50
N LEU A 366 23.42 11.66 -0.72
CA LEU A 366 23.87 10.56 -1.56
C LEU A 366 25.34 10.73 -1.98
N ASP A 367 25.76 11.96 -2.30
CA ASP A 367 27.15 12.29 -2.60
C ASP A 367 28.06 12.04 -1.40
N ALA A 368 27.65 12.52 -0.21
CA ALA A 368 28.38 12.30 1.02
C ALA A 368 28.48 10.80 1.40
N CYS A 369 27.45 10.00 1.11
CA CYS A 369 27.51 8.54 1.28
C CYS A 369 28.61 7.92 0.41
N ARG A 370 28.66 8.29 -0.88
CA ARG A 370 29.69 7.78 -1.81
C ARG A 370 31.09 8.21 -1.39
N GLU A 371 31.25 9.46 -0.99
CA GLU A 371 32.53 9.97 -0.48
C GLU A 371 32.97 9.21 0.78
N LEU A 372 32.05 8.94 1.71
CA LEU A 372 32.34 8.22 2.93
C LEU A 372 32.69 6.74 2.67
N ASP A 373 31.99 6.07 1.76
CA ASP A 373 32.34 4.71 1.32
C ASP A 373 33.76 4.66 0.73
N GLY A 374 34.08 5.60 -0.18
CA GLY A 374 35.40 5.72 -0.80
C GLY A 374 36.53 6.01 0.20
N LYS A 375 36.22 6.58 1.37
CA LYS A 375 37.16 6.81 2.47
C LYS A 375 37.31 5.63 3.43
N GLY A 376 36.64 4.50 3.17
CA GLY A 376 36.70 3.30 4.00
C GLY A 376 35.63 3.28 5.10
N PHE A 377 34.36 3.20 4.71
CA PHE A 377 33.27 3.07 5.67
C PHE A 377 33.38 1.79 6.52
N SER A 378 33.03 1.88 7.80
CA SER A 378 32.90 0.72 8.68
C SER A 378 31.86 0.97 9.75
N ALA A 379 30.97 0.00 9.95
CA ALA A 379 29.95 -0.01 11.00
C ALA A 379 29.54 -1.45 11.31
N GLY A 380 29.85 -1.96 12.50
CA GLY A 380 29.53 -3.34 12.87
C GLY A 380 30.15 -4.35 11.87
N PRO A 381 29.36 -5.23 11.22
CA PRO A 381 29.86 -6.15 10.19
C PRO A 381 30.08 -5.50 8.83
N PHE A 382 29.54 -4.30 8.60
CA PHE A 382 29.59 -3.64 7.30
C PHE A 382 30.94 -2.95 7.07
N ARG A 383 31.45 -3.08 5.84
CA ARG A 383 32.71 -2.51 5.32
C ARG A 383 32.49 -1.63 4.09
N ARG A 384 31.26 -1.59 3.58
CA ARG A 384 30.83 -0.73 2.48
C ARG A 384 29.54 -0.01 2.86
N LEU A 385 29.29 1.13 2.25
CA LEU A 385 28.07 1.92 2.38
C LEU A 385 27.48 2.20 1.01
N ALA A 386 26.21 1.87 0.83
CA ALA A 386 25.44 2.23 -0.36
C ALA A 386 24.17 2.96 0.07
N CYS A 387 23.98 4.18 -0.43
CA CYS A 387 22.78 4.96 -0.19
C CYS A 387 21.98 5.13 -1.47
N ALA A 388 20.67 5.05 -1.35
CA ALA A 388 19.73 5.33 -2.42
C ALA A 388 18.55 6.14 -1.88
N ALA A 389 17.81 6.77 -2.77
CA ALA A 389 16.60 7.51 -2.43
C ALA A 389 15.39 6.92 -3.17
N THR A 390 14.22 6.96 -2.54
CA THR A 390 12.96 6.59 -3.19
C THR A 390 11.81 7.41 -2.65
N SER A 391 10.78 7.62 -3.47
CA SER A 391 9.55 8.26 -3.04
C SER A 391 8.44 7.24 -2.90
N PHE A 392 7.79 7.23 -1.74
CA PHE A 392 6.60 6.42 -1.51
C PHE A 392 5.31 7.10 -1.98
N SER A 393 5.41 8.33 -2.47
CA SER A 393 4.30 9.16 -2.95
C SER A 393 3.87 8.67 -4.34
N ALA A 394 2.57 8.42 -4.54
CA ALA A 394 2.01 7.74 -5.72
C ALA A 394 2.00 8.59 -7.01
N GLY A 395 2.54 9.81 -6.99
CA GLY A 395 2.40 10.77 -8.08
C GLY A 395 3.68 11.35 -8.67
N ALA A 396 4.88 10.84 -8.38
CA ALA A 396 6.05 11.26 -9.14
C ALA A 396 5.89 10.73 -10.58
N ALA A 397 5.40 11.61 -11.47
CA ALA A 397 5.23 11.36 -12.88
C ALA A 397 6.44 10.58 -13.42
N PRO A 398 6.25 9.57 -14.28
CA PRO A 398 7.37 8.91 -14.94
C PRO A 398 8.26 10.01 -15.50
N SER A 399 9.53 10.01 -15.09
CA SER A 399 10.52 11.00 -15.51
C SER A 399 10.34 11.24 -17.00
N ALA A 400 10.00 12.46 -17.39
CA ALA A 400 9.74 12.84 -18.78
C ALA A 400 10.98 12.72 -19.70
N SER A 401 12.08 12.15 -19.20
CA SER A 401 13.37 12.02 -19.89
C SER A 401 13.58 10.69 -20.61
N SER A 402 12.67 9.72 -20.54
CA SER A 402 12.70 8.51 -21.39
C SER A 402 11.45 8.46 -22.25
N GLY A 403 11.44 9.26 -23.31
CA GLY A 403 10.38 9.26 -24.31
C GLY A 403 10.38 7.94 -25.08
N GLU A 404 9.62 6.95 -24.60
CA GLU A 404 9.04 5.82 -25.36
C GLU A 404 8.34 4.81 -24.40
N ALA A 405 7.54 5.30 -23.44
CA ALA A 405 6.64 4.41 -22.72
C ALA A 405 5.35 4.24 -23.54
N SER A 406 5.29 3.19 -24.38
CA SER A 406 4.05 2.76 -25.01
C SER A 406 2.97 2.55 -23.93
N PRO A 407 1.79 3.18 -24.04
CA PRO A 407 0.69 2.94 -23.12
C PRO A 407 0.24 1.48 -23.28
N SER A 408 0.62 0.63 -22.34
CA SER A 408 0.18 -0.77 -22.34
C SER A 408 -1.35 -0.81 -22.20
N PRO A 409 -2.08 -1.57 -23.04
CA PRO A 409 -3.55 -1.52 -23.11
C PRO A 409 -4.30 -2.11 -21.90
N SER A 410 -3.61 -2.59 -20.86
CA SER A 410 -4.22 -3.01 -19.59
C SER A 410 -4.50 -1.80 -18.69
N GLY A 411 -5.50 -1.00 -19.08
CA GLY A 411 -5.89 0.29 -18.52
C GLY A 411 -6.43 0.32 -17.07
N GLY A 412 -5.65 -0.14 -16.10
CA GLY A 412 -5.97 0.00 -14.67
C GLY A 412 -4.77 -0.09 -13.70
N ALA A 413 -3.54 -0.15 -14.22
CA ALA A 413 -2.38 -0.67 -13.47
C ALA A 413 -1.42 0.38 -12.86
N GLY A 414 -1.71 1.68 -12.96
CA GLY A 414 -0.73 2.72 -12.61
C GLY A 414 -0.31 2.76 -11.13
N GLY A 415 -1.26 2.57 -10.20
CA GLY A 415 -0.97 2.66 -8.77
C GLY A 415 -0.48 1.36 -8.13
N GLY A 416 -0.78 0.21 -8.75
CA GLY A 416 -0.44 -1.10 -8.19
C GLY A 416 1.06 -1.38 -8.24
N GLY A 417 1.68 -1.04 -9.36
CA GLY A 417 3.12 -1.18 -9.56
C GLY A 417 3.93 -0.40 -8.54
N GLN A 418 3.54 0.84 -8.22
CA GLN A 418 4.29 1.67 -7.27
C GLN A 418 4.37 1.08 -5.87
N PHE A 419 3.23 0.59 -5.32
CA PHE A 419 3.25 -0.04 -4.00
C PHE A 419 4.18 -1.26 -3.97
N LEU A 420 4.11 -2.12 -4.99
CA LEU A 420 4.94 -3.31 -5.10
C LEU A 420 6.42 -2.97 -5.27
N SER A 421 6.73 -1.94 -6.06
CA SER A 421 8.09 -1.38 -6.20
C SER A 421 8.63 -0.82 -4.89
N ASN A 422 7.79 -0.14 -4.10
CA ASN A 422 8.16 0.36 -2.76
C ASN A 422 8.47 -0.81 -1.83
N VAL A 423 7.64 -1.85 -1.82
CA VAL A 423 7.89 -3.09 -1.07
C VAL A 423 9.21 -3.73 -1.51
N ALA A 424 9.48 -3.82 -2.82
CA ALA A 424 10.74 -4.36 -3.33
C ALA A 424 11.95 -3.52 -2.86
N ALA A 425 11.86 -2.19 -2.93
CA ALA A 425 12.94 -1.28 -2.52
C ALA A 425 13.27 -1.41 -1.02
N VAL A 426 12.27 -1.36 -0.13
CA VAL A 426 12.51 -1.47 1.32
C VAL A 426 13.01 -2.85 1.72
N ARG A 427 12.63 -3.91 1.01
CA ARG A 427 13.15 -5.27 1.21
C ARG A 427 14.61 -5.44 0.81
N GLY A 428 15.11 -4.58 -0.06
CA GLY A 428 16.52 -4.52 -0.45
C GLY A 428 17.40 -3.73 0.52
N ALA A 429 16.82 -2.92 1.41
CA ALA A 429 17.56 -2.07 2.34
C ALA A 429 17.84 -2.76 3.69
N HIS A 430 18.94 -2.39 4.33
CA HIS A 430 19.21 -2.68 5.75
C HIS A 430 18.68 -1.56 6.65
N VAL A 431 18.70 -0.32 6.16
CA VAL A 431 18.23 0.85 6.88
C VAL A 431 17.25 1.62 6.00
N LEU A 432 16.07 1.91 6.53
CA LEU A 432 15.12 2.84 5.93
C LEU A 432 15.14 4.13 6.74
N ALA A 433 15.52 5.24 6.12
CA ALA A 433 15.46 6.57 6.72
C ALA A 433 14.25 7.33 6.18
N VAL A 434 13.33 7.70 7.05
CA VAL A 434 12.04 8.32 6.69
C VAL A 434 11.84 9.60 7.48
N LEU A 435 11.14 10.58 6.89
CA LEU A 435 10.63 11.69 7.68
C LEU A 435 9.45 11.21 8.53
N HIS A 436 9.32 11.70 9.75
CA HIS A 436 8.21 11.36 10.64
C HIS A 436 6.85 11.44 9.92
N GLY A 437 6.03 10.40 10.10
CA GLY A 437 4.71 10.28 9.48
C GLY A 437 4.42 8.88 8.94
N ALA A 438 3.36 8.76 8.13
CA ALA A 438 2.85 7.48 7.66
C ALA A 438 3.83 6.67 6.80
N GLY A 439 4.80 7.33 6.14
CA GLY A 439 5.85 6.68 5.36
C GLY A 439 6.69 5.68 6.18
N ALA A 440 6.79 5.89 7.50
CA ALA A 440 7.46 4.97 8.42
C ALA A 440 6.83 3.57 8.45
N THR A 441 5.55 3.42 8.10
CA THR A 441 4.89 2.11 8.01
C THR A 441 5.57 1.18 7.01
N ASN A 442 6.22 1.74 5.98
CA ASN A 442 6.95 0.92 5.01
C ASN A 442 8.08 0.09 5.67
N SER A 443 8.53 0.44 6.88
CA SER A 443 9.50 -0.36 7.63
C SER A 443 9.01 -1.79 7.89
N TRP A 444 7.70 -2.00 8.01
CA TRP A 444 7.14 -3.33 8.28
C TRP A 444 7.34 -4.32 7.13
N PHE A 445 7.55 -3.82 5.91
CA PHE A 445 7.80 -4.66 4.74
C PHE A 445 9.28 -4.95 4.52
N MET A 446 10.19 -4.33 5.29
CA MET A 446 11.61 -4.66 5.29
C MET A 446 11.85 -6.11 5.74
N ARG A 447 13.10 -6.58 5.62
CA ARG A 447 13.46 -7.89 6.16
C ARG A 447 13.48 -7.83 7.68
N GLN A 448 12.77 -8.73 8.32
CA GLN A 448 12.76 -8.81 9.78
C GLN A 448 14.14 -9.28 10.28
N GLU A 449 14.47 -8.89 11.51
CA GLU A 449 15.68 -9.26 12.26
C GLU A 449 17.01 -8.73 11.69
N SER A 450 17.04 -8.18 10.48
CA SER A 450 18.26 -7.62 9.84
C SER A 450 18.04 -6.22 9.26
N SER A 451 17.02 -5.51 9.76
CA SER A 451 16.72 -4.15 9.29
C SER A 451 16.47 -3.17 10.43
N ALA A 452 16.63 -1.89 10.11
CA ALA A 452 16.39 -0.76 10.98
C ALA A 452 15.58 0.34 10.30
N LEU A 453 14.79 1.05 11.10
CA LEU A 453 14.10 2.28 10.73
C LEU A 453 14.79 3.45 11.43
N ILE A 454 15.22 4.45 10.66
CA ILE A 454 15.57 5.78 11.16
C ILE A 454 14.38 6.70 10.90
N GLU A 455 13.73 7.13 11.97
CA GLU A 455 12.72 8.19 11.90
C GLU A 455 13.38 9.57 12.08
N ILE A 456 13.41 10.35 11.01
CA ILE A 456 13.90 11.72 10.98
C ILE A 456 12.79 12.65 11.49
N ARG A 457 13.06 13.36 12.58
CA ARG A 457 12.11 14.23 13.28
C ARG A 457 12.53 15.68 13.07
N PRO A 458 11.74 16.47 12.33
CA PRO A 458 12.15 17.82 11.99
C PRO A 458 12.17 18.75 13.20
N CYS A 459 13.15 19.64 13.26
CA CYS A 459 13.02 20.96 13.87
C CYS A 459 12.45 20.96 15.29
N ARG A 460 13.16 20.27 16.18
CA ARG A 460 12.84 20.10 17.60
C ARG A 460 11.54 19.34 17.88
N PHE A 461 10.98 18.67 16.87
CA PHE A 461 9.74 17.90 17.05
C PHE A 461 9.91 16.81 18.12
N GLY A 462 11.03 16.09 18.08
CA GLY A 462 11.30 15.02 19.03
C GLY A 462 11.76 15.47 20.42
N SER A 463 12.34 16.66 20.56
CA SER A 463 12.74 17.22 21.86
C SER A 463 11.57 17.93 22.55
N HIS A 464 10.82 18.77 21.84
CA HIS A 464 9.76 19.61 22.41
C HIS A 464 8.40 18.90 22.51
N TYR A 465 8.11 17.96 21.61
CA TYR A 465 6.81 17.28 21.53
C TYR A 465 6.92 15.77 21.67
N ALA A 466 7.96 15.30 22.36
CA ALA A 466 8.35 13.91 22.57
C ALA A 466 7.23 12.86 22.78
N PRO A 467 6.15 13.13 23.54
CA PRO A 467 5.09 12.14 23.71
C PRO A 467 4.43 11.73 22.40
N TRP A 468 4.45 12.60 21.37
CA TRP A 468 3.82 12.34 20.09
C TRP A 468 4.65 11.40 19.19
N PRO A 469 5.90 11.70 18.79
CA PRO A 469 6.62 10.89 17.81
C PRO A 469 6.79 9.42 18.23
N ASP A 470 6.98 9.13 19.53
CA ASP A 470 7.17 7.75 20.02
C ASP A 470 5.85 7.02 20.30
N LYS A 471 4.70 7.73 20.24
CA LYS A 471 3.39 7.17 20.58
C LYS A 471 3.02 5.94 19.75
N TYR A 472 3.45 5.91 18.49
CA TYR A 472 3.05 4.90 17.53
C TYR A 472 4.24 4.03 17.09
N VAL A 473 5.02 4.46 16.09
CA VAL A 473 5.95 3.56 15.38
C VAL A 473 7.03 2.97 16.29
N ALA A 474 7.65 3.77 17.15
CA ALA A 474 8.67 3.29 18.09
C ALA A 474 8.11 2.18 19.01
N ARG A 475 6.98 2.47 19.66
CA ARG A 475 6.28 1.52 20.53
C ARG A 475 5.80 0.28 19.78
N GLN A 476 5.30 0.43 18.54
CA GLN A 476 4.90 -0.72 17.73
C GLN A 476 6.09 -1.66 17.48
N HIS A 477 7.27 -1.13 17.14
CA HIS A 477 8.47 -1.97 16.94
C HIS A 477 8.90 -2.69 18.23
N GLU A 478 8.88 -1.99 19.36
CA GLU A 478 9.18 -2.58 20.68
C GLU A 478 8.18 -3.70 21.04
N GLU A 479 6.88 -3.47 20.88
CA GLU A 479 5.82 -4.45 21.16
C GLU A 479 5.85 -5.66 20.20
N ASN A 480 6.58 -5.58 19.09
CA ASN A 480 6.83 -6.68 18.16
C ASN A 480 8.25 -7.26 18.30
N GLY A 481 8.86 -7.11 19.48
CA GLY A 481 10.12 -7.76 19.82
C GLY A 481 11.32 -7.20 19.05
N ASP A 482 11.24 -5.97 18.55
CA ASP A 482 12.28 -5.31 17.75
C ASP A 482 12.56 -6.03 16.42
N ALA A 483 11.52 -6.64 15.82
CA ALA A 483 11.62 -7.29 14.51
C ALA A 483 12.22 -6.35 13.44
N ILE A 484 11.99 -5.05 13.56
CA ILE A 484 12.75 -3.98 12.90
C ILE A 484 13.27 -3.07 14.00
N ARG A 485 14.55 -2.72 13.94
CA ARG A 485 15.19 -1.90 14.98
C ARG A 485 14.84 -0.44 14.77
N PHE A 486 14.19 0.18 15.74
CA PHE A 486 13.81 1.58 15.67
C PHE A 486 14.93 2.50 16.15
N PHE A 487 15.13 3.62 15.45
CA PHE A 487 16.02 4.73 15.80
C PHE A 487 15.34 6.06 15.47
N ALA A 488 15.66 7.11 16.22
CA ALA A 488 15.15 8.45 15.98
C ALA A 488 16.29 9.44 15.74
N TYR A 489 16.21 10.20 14.64
CA TYR A 489 17.15 11.28 14.33
C TYR A 489 16.43 12.63 14.48
N ASN A 490 16.64 13.29 15.62
CA ASN A 490 16.04 14.58 15.94
C ASN A 490 16.90 15.71 15.40
N VAL A 491 16.33 16.53 14.52
CA VAL A 491 17.01 17.72 13.98
C VAL A 491 16.75 18.89 14.91
N GLU A 492 17.80 19.33 15.62
CA GLU A 492 17.70 20.37 16.65
C GLU A 492 18.29 21.71 16.20
N ASP A 493 19.27 21.65 15.29
CA ASP A 493 19.90 22.78 14.63
C ASP A 493 18.90 23.52 13.72
N PRO A 494 18.55 24.79 14.03
CA PRO A 494 17.66 25.59 13.21
C PRO A 494 18.20 25.84 11.79
N GLY A 495 19.52 25.76 11.56
CA GLY A 495 20.12 25.93 10.23
C GLY A 495 19.76 24.81 9.26
N GLN A 496 19.30 23.67 9.76
CA GLN A 496 18.83 22.53 8.97
C GLN A 496 17.32 22.56 8.71
N CYS A 497 16.62 23.59 9.21
CA CYS A 497 15.18 23.70 9.23
C CYS A 497 14.67 24.76 8.26
N MET A 498 13.63 24.43 7.51
CA MET A 498 12.96 25.35 6.61
C MET A 498 11.44 25.25 6.78
N PRO A 499 10.71 26.38 6.75
CA PRO A 499 9.24 26.35 6.78
C PRO A 499 8.69 25.42 5.70
N GLY A 500 7.66 24.65 6.04
CA GLY A 500 6.87 23.95 5.02
C GLY A 500 6.12 24.94 4.13
N ASP A 501 5.78 24.55 2.90
CA ASP A 501 5.06 25.39 1.94
C ASP A 501 3.73 25.91 2.51
N TYR A 502 3.04 25.14 3.37
CA TYR A 502 1.85 25.63 4.07
C TYR A 502 2.16 26.74 5.07
N GLN A 503 3.24 26.62 5.83
CA GLN A 503 3.66 27.65 6.78
C GLN A 503 4.09 28.92 6.05
N ALA A 504 4.80 28.76 4.92
CA ALA A 504 5.12 29.87 4.02
C ALA A 504 3.84 30.51 3.46
N GLY A 505 2.85 29.70 3.08
CA GLY A 505 1.54 30.13 2.60
C GLY A 505 0.71 30.88 3.64
N LEU A 506 0.78 30.48 4.91
CA LEU A 506 0.18 31.20 6.03
C LEU A 506 0.88 32.54 6.26
N HIS A 507 2.22 32.56 6.23
CA HIS A 507 3.01 33.76 6.43
C HIS A 507 2.81 34.80 5.32
N ASN A 508 2.64 34.36 4.07
CA ASN A 508 2.41 35.25 2.93
C ASN A 508 0.92 35.49 2.60
N HIS A 509 0.01 35.02 3.46
CA HIS A 509 -1.44 35.14 3.32
C HIS A 509 -2.04 34.51 2.04
N SER A 510 -1.33 33.60 1.37
CA SER A 510 -1.88 32.80 0.26
C SER A 510 -2.74 31.62 0.73
N LEU A 511 -2.64 31.26 2.02
CA LEU A 511 -3.46 30.24 2.67
C LEU A 511 -4.20 30.83 3.88
N ASP A 512 -5.46 30.43 4.02
CA ASP A 512 -6.30 30.81 5.15
C ASP A 512 -6.00 29.91 6.37
N ALA A 513 -5.60 30.51 7.48
CA ALA A 513 -5.34 29.84 8.75
C ALA A 513 -6.55 29.05 9.27
N SER A 514 -7.78 29.43 8.89
CA SER A 514 -8.99 28.69 9.25
C SER A 514 -9.05 27.28 8.66
N ARG A 515 -8.28 27.03 7.58
CA ARG A 515 -8.25 25.77 6.82
C ARG A 515 -7.11 24.84 7.21
N ILE A 516 -6.20 25.26 8.08
CA ILE A 516 -5.00 24.51 8.47
C ILE A 516 -4.98 24.35 9.99
N LYS A 517 -4.48 23.21 10.47
CA LYS A 517 -4.19 23.06 11.89
C LYS A 517 -2.94 23.87 12.23
N THR A 518 -3.10 24.94 12.99
CA THR A 518 -2.01 25.84 13.43
C THR A 518 -1.37 25.40 14.76
N ASP A 519 -1.55 24.14 15.13
CA ASP A 519 -0.90 23.57 16.31
C ASP A 519 0.63 23.60 16.14
N LEU A 520 1.35 24.08 17.15
CA LEU A 520 2.81 24.28 17.05
C LEU A 520 3.57 22.96 16.84
N ALA A 521 3.05 21.84 17.35
CA ALA A 521 3.65 20.54 17.14
C ALA A 521 3.44 20.07 15.69
N VAL A 522 2.26 20.33 15.10
CA VAL A 522 2.03 20.12 13.65
C VAL A 522 2.99 20.96 12.81
N LEU A 523 3.14 22.25 13.12
CA LEU A 523 4.04 23.14 12.37
C LEU A 523 5.51 22.70 12.46
N SER A 524 5.97 22.29 13.64
CA SER A 524 7.32 21.75 13.85
C SER A 524 7.52 20.44 13.08
N ARG A 525 6.56 19.51 13.16
CA ARG A 525 6.54 18.25 12.41
C ARG A 525 6.58 18.44 10.90
N ASP A 526 5.93 19.48 10.38
CA ASP A 526 5.68 19.66 8.96
C ASP A 526 6.73 20.51 8.22
N GLN A 527 7.82 20.87 8.90
CA GLN A 527 8.94 21.59 8.29
C GLN A 527 9.67 20.77 7.22
N HIS A 528 10.27 21.46 6.27
CA HIS A 528 11.27 20.88 5.37
C HIS A 528 12.63 20.87 6.05
N LEU A 529 13.52 20.01 5.56
CA LEU A 529 14.86 19.83 6.12
C LEU A 529 15.94 19.96 5.05
N ALA A 530 17.07 20.53 5.44
CA ALA A 530 18.35 20.42 4.75
C ALA A 530 19.32 19.76 5.74
N LEU A 531 19.44 18.44 5.69
CA LEU A 531 20.18 17.67 6.70
C LEU A 531 21.69 17.90 6.55
N ALA A 532 22.39 18.10 7.67
CA ALA A 532 23.84 18.11 7.70
C ALA A 532 24.39 16.70 7.35
N PRO A 533 25.08 16.51 6.21
CA PRO A 533 25.45 15.17 5.77
C PRO A 533 26.37 14.44 6.74
N ALA A 534 27.35 15.12 7.33
CA ALA A 534 28.30 14.48 8.24
C ALA A 534 27.65 14.01 9.55
N ALA A 535 26.75 14.81 10.14
CA ALA A 535 25.98 14.41 11.31
C ALA A 535 25.04 13.22 10.99
N PHE A 536 24.29 13.30 9.89
CA PHE A 536 23.40 12.20 9.48
C PHE A 536 24.16 10.90 9.24
N LEU A 537 25.31 10.94 8.57
CA LEU A 537 26.14 9.75 8.30
C LEU A 537 26.84 9.20 9.54
N GLU A 538 27.14 10.03 10.53
CA GLU A 538 27.58 9.55 11.86
C GLU A 538 26.47 8.73 12.52
N PHE A 539 25.23 9.22 12.48
CA PHE A 539 24.08 8.48 13.00
C PHE A 539 23.82 7.19 12.23
N VAL A 540 23.94 7.19 10.89
CA VAL A 540 23.86 5.98 10.06
C VAL A 540 24.94 4.96 10.46
N ARG A 541 26.16 5.40 10.77
CA ARG A 541 27.23 4.51 11.27
C ARG A 541 26.84 3.88 12.61
N HIS A 542 26.27 4.66 13.54
CA HIS A 542 25.77 4.14 14.81
C HIS A 542 24.70 3.05 14.59
N VAL A 543 23.73 3.30 13.71
CA VAL A 543 22.69 2.33 13.34
C VAL A 543 23.30 1.07 12.70
N GLY A 544 24.23 1.23 11.75
CA GLY A 544 24.93 0.11 11.12
C GLY A 544 25.71 -0.77 12.11
N GLY A 545 26.21 -0.17 13.20
CA GLY A 545 26.86 -0.90 14.29
C GLY A 545 25.93 -1.77 15.12
N LEU A 546 24.62 -1.51 15.08
CA LEU A 546 23.62 -2.16 15.93
C LEU A 546 22.60 -2.99 15.14
N VAL A 547 22.43 -2.73 13.84
CA VAL A 547 21.35 -3.34 13.03
C VAL A 547 21.45 -4.85 12.87
N MET A 548 22.62 -5.45 13.10
CA MET A 548 22.81 -6.91 13.06
C MET A 548 22.95 -7.55 14.45
N ASP A 549 23.03 -6.75 15.52
CA ASP A 549 23.26 -7.21 16.88
C ASP A 549 22.08 -6.79 17.78
N LEU A 550 21.11 -7.70 17.92
CA LEU A 550 19.89 -7.44 18.71
C LEU A 550 20.19 -7.21 20.19
N GLU A 551 21.19 -7.90 20.76
CA GLU A 551 21.52 -7.75 22.18
C GLU A 551 22.15 -6.39 22.44
N SER A 552 23.13 -5.97 21.62
CA SER A 552 23.69 -4.62 21.69
C SER A 552 22.63 -3.56 21.46
N TYR A 553 21.74 -3.74 20.47
CA TYR A 553 20.62 -2.83 20.23
C TYR A 553 19.77 -2.63 21.49
N ARG A 554 19.32 -3.72 22.12
CA ARG A 554 18.50 -3.65 23.35
C ARG A 554 19.25 -2.98 24.50
N ARG A 555 20.54 -3.28 24.69
CA ARG A 555 21.36 -2.58 25.71
C ARG A 555 21.46 -1.07 25.44
N VAL A 556 21.54 -0.64 24.18
CA VAL A 556 21.56 0.79 23.80
C VAL A 556 20.17 1.42 24.00
N ARG A 557 19.09 0.70 23.68
CA ARG A 557 17.71 1.11 23.97
C ARG A 557 17.47 1.34 25.44
N ASP A 558 17.83 0.38 26.29
CA ASP A 558 17.57 0.44 27.72
C ASP A 558 18.37 1.56 28.41
N LYS A 559 19.47 2.00 27.77
CA LYS A 559 20.24 3.19 28.17
C LYS A 559 19.68 4.50 27.60
N GLY A 560 18.59 4.45 26.85
CA GLY A 560 18.01 5.61 26.16
C GLY A 560 19.03 6.22 25.19
N ARG A 561 19.63 5.43 24.29
CA ARG A 561 20.64 5.94 23.34
C ARG A 561 20.27 5.69 21.87
N LEU A 562 18.99 5.43 21.59
CA LEU A 562 18.47 5.26 20.22
C LEU A 562 18.08 6.59 19.56
N HIS A 563 18.02 7.68 20.33
CA HIS A 563 17.67 9.00 19.84
C HIS A 563 18.95 9.81 19.65
N GLY A 564 19.27 10.11 18.39
CA GLY A 564 20.31 11.06 18.01
C GLY A 564 19.73 12.47 17.96
N TYR A 565 20.50 13.45 18.41
CA TYR A 565 20.18 14.87 18.42
C TYR A 565 21.23 15.61 17.59
N ALA A 566 20.84 16.06 16.39
CA ALA A 566 21.72 16.76 15.47
C ALA A 566 21.80 18.24 15.85
N LEU A 567 22.93 18.63 16.46
CA LEU A 567 23.16 19.95 17.04
C LEU A 567 23.90 20.91 16.10
N GLY A 568 24.50 20.37 15.03
CA GLY A 568 25.21 21.15 14.03
C GLY A 568 25.74 20.26 12.90
N PRO A 569 26.68 20.76 12.08
CA PRO A 569 27.14 20.06 10.87
C PRO A 569 27.77 18.68 11.09
N ARG A 570 28.38 18.46 12.27
CA ARG A 570 29.12 17.23 12.61
C ARG A 570 28.78 16.65 13.98
N GLU A 571 27.90 17.29 14.73
CA GLU A 571 27.62 16.95 16.12
C GLU A 571 26.30 16.21 16.23
N VAL A 572 26.38 14.97 16.71
CA VAL A 572 25.22 14.15 17.09
C VAL A 572 25.41 13.73 18.53
N LEU A 573 24.44 14.09 19.36
CA LEU A 573 24.36 13.61 20.73
C LEU A 573 23.36 12.46 20.84
N TYR A 574 23.70 11.43 21.61
CA TYR A 574 22.81 10.30 21.88
C TYR A 574 22.22 10.43 23.28
N GLY A 575 20.90 10.39 23.40
CA GLY A 575 20.22 10.55 24.68
C GLY A 575 18.81 9.97 24.69
N PRO A 576 18.10 10.00 25.83
CA PRO A 576 16.74 9.48 25.93
C PRO A 576 15.79 10.33 25.09
N LEU A 577 14.55 9.87 24.89
CA LEU A 577 13.49 10.66 24.26
C LEU A 577 13.22 11.96 25.05
N GLY A 578 12.97 13.06 24.35
CA GLY A 578 12.42 14.28 24.94
C GLY A 578 13.41 15.12 25.73
N VAL A 579 14.69 15.05 25.38
CA VAL A 579 15.71 15.95 25.92
C VAL A 579 15.48 17.35 25.33
N ARG A 580 14.96 18.29 26.14
CA ARG A 580 14.65 19.66 25.69
C ARG A 580 15.87 20.46 25.26
N ASP A 581 16.98 20.27 25.96
CA ASP A 581 18.26 20.91 25.67
C ASP A 581 19.36 19.84 25.63
N PRO A 582 19.66 19.29 24.44
CA PRO A 582 20.64 18.24 24.31
C PRO A 582 22.06 18.71 24.60
N VAL A 583 22.37 20.00 24.45
CA VAL A 583 23.69 20.57 24.77
C VAL A 583 23.91 20.55 26.28
N LEU A 584 22.94 21.05 27.06
CA LEU A 584 23.01 20.99 28.52
C LEU A 584 23.02 19.54 29.02
N HIS A 585 22.25 18.65 28.40
CA HIS A 585 22.26 17.22 28.73
C HIS A 585 23.65 16.59 28.51
N ALA A 586 24.36 16.96 27.44
CA ALA A 586 25.74 16.52 27.17
C ALA A 586 26.70 16.86 28.31
N GLN A 587 26.48 18.00 28.96
CA GLN A 587 27.30 18.54 30.02
C GLN A 587 27.00 17.91 31.40
N GLY A 588 26.13 16.90 31.45
CA GLY A 588 25.77 16.22 32.70
C GLY A 588 24.76 16.99 33.54
N HIS A 589 24.21 18.09 33.03
CA HIS A 589 23.04 18.68 33.66
C HIS A 589 21.86 17.71 33.51
N PRO A 590 21.07 17.47 34.56
CA PRO A 590 19.79 16.80 34.41
C PRO A 590 18.89 17.74 33.61
N GLY A 591 19.03 17.70 32.29
CA GLY A 591 18.16 18.43 31.38
C GLY A 591 16.72 18.03 31.68
N ASP A 592 15.79 18.99 31.56
CA ASP A 592 14.37 18.74 31.70
C ASP A 592 13.92 17.72 30.63
N VAL A 593 14.00 16.43 30.95
CA VAL A 593 13.43 15.36 30.11
C VAL A 593 11.92 15.51 30.18
N VAL A 594 11.27 15.70 29.04
CA VAL A 594 9.82 15.72 28.96
C VAL A 594 9.29 14.33 29.32
N ARG A 595 8.92 14.14 30.59
CA ARG A 595 8.18 12.94 31.00
C ARG A 595 6.78 13.04 30.40
N GLY A 596 6.49 12.22 29.40
CA GLY A 596 5.13 12.06 28.89
C GLY A 596 4.21 11.60 30.02
N ARG A 597 3.12 12.34 30.25
CA ARG A 597 1.98 11.84 31.05
C ARG A 597 1.04 11.04 30.16
#